data_AF-A0A945AFM7-F1
#
_entry.id   AF-A0A945AFM7-F1
#
_cell.length_a   1.000
_cell.length_b   1.000
_cell.length_c   1.000
_cell.angle_alpha   90.00
_cell.angle_beta   90.00
_cell.angle_gamma   90.00
#
_symmetry.space_group_name_H-M   'P 1'
#
loop_
_entity.id
_entity.type
_entity.pdbx_description
1 polymer ?
#
loop_
_entity_poly.entity_id
_entity_poly.type
_entity_poly.pdbx_seq_one_letter_code
_entity_poly.pdbx_strand_id
1 'polypeptide(L)' 'MSTDDVEANAKFATEQGFTYPLLCDTKREICLAYGACATAEDGAAKRITYVIGADGKIAQVHADVAAREHPETLLPTL' A
#
# COMPACT_ATOMS: atom_id res chain seq x y z
N MET A 1 1.73 1.80 -0.85
CA MET A 1 1.96 1.73 -2.30
C MET A 1 0.79 2.41 -2.99
N SER A 2 1.04 3.16 -4.06
CA SER A 2 -0.01 3.70 -4.94
C SER A 2 0.42 3.55 -6.41
N THR A 3 -0.48 3.87 -7.34
CA THR A 3 -0.21 3.91 -8.78
C THR A 3 0.31 5.27 -9.24
N ASP A 4 0.55 6.19 -8.31
CA ASP A 4 1.05 7.54 -8.62
C ASP A 4 2.51 7.48 -9.07
N ASP A 5 2.92 8.47 -9.86
CA ASP A 5 4.30 8.62 -10.26
C ASP A 5 5.22 9.06 -9.11
N VAL A 6 6.52 9.03 -9.39
CA VAL A 6 7.56 9.33 -8.41
C VAL A 6 7.51 10.78 -7.95
N GLU A 7 7.16 11.72 -8.83
CA GLU A 7 7.13 13.15 -8.50
C GLU A 7 5.99 13.45 -7.53
N ALA A 8 4.79 12.96 -7.84
CA ALA A 8 3.60 13.12 -7.00
C ALA A 8 3.81 12.50 -5.61
N ASN A 9 4.31 11.26 -5.55
CA ASN A 9 4.58 10.59 -4.28
C ASN A 9 5.72 11.25 -3.48
N ALA A 10 6.77 11.74 -4.13
CA ALA A 10 7.86 12.45 -3.45
C ALA A 10 7.38 13.77 -2.82
N LYS A 11 6.55 14.53 -3.55
CA LYS A 11 5.91 15.73 -3.04
C LYS A 11 5.01 15.41 -1.85
N PHE A 12 4.15 14.41 -1.97
CA PHE A 12 3.25 13.99 -0.90
C PHE A 12 4.01 13.52 0.35
N ALA A 13 5.05 12.70 0.20
CA ALA A 13 5.90 12.25 1.30
C ALA A 13 6.56 13.42 2.05
N THR A 14 7.01 14.44 1.30
CA THR A 14 7.59 15.66 1.87
C THR A 14 6.55 16.47 2.64
N GLU A 15 5.38 16.71 2.05
CA GLU A 15 4.29 17.48 2.68
C GLU A 15 3.77 16.81 3.96
N GLN A 16 3.75 15.48 4.01
CA GLN A 16 3.30 14.72 5.19
C GLN A 16 4.43 14.39 6.18
N GLY A 17 5.69 14.70 5.84
CA GLY A 17 6.86 14.44 6.70
C GLY A 17 7.19 12.96 6.90
N PHE A 18 6.92 12.11 5.89
CA PHE A 18 7.21 10.68 6.00
C PHE A 18 8.72 10.42 6.01
N THR A 19 9.15 9.54 6.91
CA THR A 19 10.56 9.11 7.05
C THR A 19 10.85 7.78 6.34
N TYR A 20 9.92 7.32 5.51
CA TYR A 20 10.00 6.05 4.79
C TYR A 20 9.61 6.26 3.31
N PRO A 21 10.13 5.41 2.40
CA PRO A 21 9.84 5.55 0.98
C PRO A 21 8.39 5.15 0.65
N LEU A 22 7.83 5.78 -0.38
CA LEU A 22 6.56 5.38 -0.98
C LEU A 22 6.82 4.61 -2.28
N LEU A 23 6.29 3.38 -2.35
CA LEU A 23 6.38 2.56 -3.55
C LEU A 23 5.41 3.05 -4.62
N CYS A 24 5.96 3.42 -5.78
CA CYS A 24 5.25 3.97 -6.95
C CYS A 24 5.05 2.87 -8.00
N ASP A 25 3.88 2.25 -8.04
CA ASP A 25 3.53 1.17 -8.98
C ASP A 25 2.86 1.73 -10.24
N THR A 26 3.61 2.50 -11.02
CA THR A 26 3.11 3.22 -12.21
C THR A 26 2.59 2.29 -13.32
N LYS A 27 3.03 1.03 -13.32
CA LYS A 27 2.58 -0.01 -14.27
C LYS A 27 1.49 -0.92 -13.71
N ARG A 28 1.10 -0.74 -12.44
CA ARG A 28 0.06 -1.54 -11.75
C ARG A 28 0.42 -3.03 -11.60
N GLU A 29 1.68 -3.41 -11.81
CA GLU A 29 2.13 -4.80 -11.78
C GLU A 29 1.97 -5.39 -10.37
N ILE A 30 2.29 -4.60 -9.34
CA ILE A 30 2.19 -5.02 -7.94
C ILE A 30 0.74 -4.97 -7.48
N CYS A 31 0.00 -3.93 -7.87
CA CYS A 31 -1.42 -3.81 -7.55
C CYS A 31 -2.21 -5.02 -8.07
N LEU A 32 -1.94 -5.47 -9.30
CA LEU A 32 -2.55 -6.66 -9.87
C LEU A 32 -2.12 -7.93 -9.14
N ALA A 33 -0.82 -8.11 -8.90
CA ALA A 33 -0.29 -9.30 -8.23
C ALA A 33 -0.82 -9.47 -6.80
N TYR A 34 -1.08 -8.36 -6.09
CA TYR A 34 -1.56 -8.34 -4.71
C TYR A 34 -3.06 -8.02 -4.60
N GLY A 35 -3.82 -8.12 -5.70
CA GLY A 35 -5.28 -7.97 -5.69
C GLY A 35 -5.80 -6.58 -5.31
N ALA A 36 -4.93 -5.57 -5.27
CA ALA A 36 -5.32 -4.19 -5.06
C ALA A 36 -5.97 -3.58 -6.32
N CYS A 37 -5.64 -4.10 -7.51
CA CYS A 37 -6.39 -3.86 -8.74
C CYS A 37 -6.94 -5.18 -9.28
N ALA A 38 -8.14 -5.14 -9.86
CA ALA A 38 -8.70 -6.24 -10.64
C ALA A 38 -8.22 -6.19 -12.10
N THR A 39 -8.05 -4.99 -12.67
CA THR A 39 -7.54 -4.81 -14.03
C THR A 39 -6.52 -3.67 -14.13
N ALA A 40 -5.78 -3.63 -15.24
CA ALA A 40 -4.78 -2.59 -15.49
C ALA A 40 -5.40 -1.23 -15.78
N GLU A 41 -6.72 -1.15 -15.95
CA GLU A 41 -7.49 0.06 -16.23
C GLU A 41 -8.10 0.68 -14.96
N ASP A 42 -8.11 -0.03 -13.83
CA ASP A 42 -8.69 0.45 -12.58
C ASP A 42 -8.14 1.81 -12.16
N GLY A 43 -9.02 2.76 -11.85
CA GLY A 43 -8.62 4.15 -11.59
C GLY A 43 -7.69 4.32 -10.39
N ALA A 44 -7.90 3.56 -9.32
CA ALA A 44 -7.09 3.58 -8.12
C ALA A 44 -7.00 2.18 -7.50
N ALA A 45 -5.88 1.92 -6.83
CA ALA A 45 -5.69 0.69 -6.05
C ALA A 45 -6.65 0.66 -4.84
N LYS A 46 -7.24 -0.50 -4.57
CA LYS A 46 -7.98 -0.78 -3.34
C LYS A 46 -7.07 -0.66 -2.13
N ARG A 47 -7.64 -0.25 -0.99
CA ARG A 47 -6.91 -0.18 0.28
C ARG A 47 -6.80 -1.58 0.87
N ILE A 48 -5.60 -2.12 0.88
CA ILE A 48 -5.28 -3.43 1.44
C ILE A 48 -3.98 -3.29 2.23
N THR A 49 -3.93 -3.93 3.40
CA THR A 49 -2.69 -4.05 4.17
C THR A 49 -2.15 -5.48 4.09
N TYR A 50 -0.89 -5.60 3.72
CA TYR A 50 -0.13 -6.85 3.78
C TYR A 50 0.98 -6.71 4.84
N VAL A 51 1.08 -7.70 5.73
CA VAL A 51 2.21 -7.83 6.65
C VAL A 51 3.15 -8.88 6.07
N ILE A 52 4.37 -8.49 5.75
CA ILE A 52 5.40 -9.37 5.16
C ILE A 52 6.49 -9.59 6.20
N GLY A 53 6.74 -10.86 6.54
CA GLY A 53 7.77 -11.25 7.49
C GLY A 53 9.18 -11.02 6.95
N ALA A 54 10.17 -11.05 7.84
CA ALA A 54 11.58 -10.92 7.46
C ALA A 54 12.08 -12.04 6.52
N ASP A 55 11.35 -13.16 6.45
CA ASP A 55 11.59 -14.26 5.50
C ASP A 55 10.96 -14.02 4.12
N GLY A 56 10.33 -12.86 3.91
CA GLY A 56 9.68 -12.48 2.66
C GLY A 56 8.30 -13.09 2.46
N LYS A 57 7.73 -13.80 3.45
CA LYS A 57 6.38 -14.40 3.33
C LYS A 57 5.31 -13.47 3.86
N ILE A 58 4.11 -13.58 3.27
CA ILE A 58 2.92 -12.90 3.77
C ILE A 58 2.50 -13.56 5.08
N ALA A 59 2.53 -12.80 6.17
CA ALA A 59 2.08 -13.22 7.50
C ALA A 59 0.60 -12.89 7.73
N GLN A 60 0.11 -11.75 7.22
CA GLN A 60 -1.27 -11.30 7.39
C GLN A 60 -1.77 -10.52 6.15
N VAL A 61 -3.07 -10.60 5.87
CA VAL A 61 -3.75 -9.86 4.79
C VAL A 61 -5.05 -9.22 5.32
N HIS A 62 -5.22 -7.92 5.08
CA HIS A 62 -6.38 -7.15 5.51
C HIS A 62 -6.96 -6.38 4.31
N ALA A 63 -7.97 -6.95 3.65
CA ALA A 63 -8.46 -6.50 2.34
C ALA A 63 -9.54 -5.39 2.36
N ASP A 64 -10.11 -5.10 3.52
CA ASP A 64 -11.11 -4.05 3.71
C ASP A 64 -10.86 -3.37 5.05
N VAL A 65 -10.26 -2.19 5.00
CA VAL A 65 -9.73 -1.50 6.19
C VAL A 65 -10.29 -0.10 6.31
N ALA A 66 -10.82 0.22 7.50
CA ALA A 66 -11.11 1.58 7.89
C ALA A 66 -9.78 2.31 8.13
N ALA A 67 -9.26 2.98 7.10
CA ALA A 67 -7.88 3.49 7.08
C ALA A 67 -7.49 4.37 8.29
N ARG A 68 -8.45 5.05 8.90
CA ARG A 68 -8.23 5.88 10.08
C ARG A 68 -7.96 5.06 11.35
N GLU A 69 -8.66 3.94 11.50
CA GLU A 69 -8.65 3.11 12.71
C GLU A 69 -7.68 1.93 12.57
N HIS A 70 -7.39 1.53 11.33
CA HIS A 70 -6.63 0.33 11.03
C HIS A 70 -5.26 0.23 11.73
N PRO A 71 -4.43 1.30 11.80
CA PRO A 71 -3.14 1.22 12.48
C PRO A 71 -3.26 0.79 13.95
N GLU A 72 -4.24 1.31 14.68
CA GLU A 72 -4.44 0.99 16.10
C GLU A 72 -4.86 -0.47 16.29
N THR A 73 -5.62 -1.03 15.35
CA THR A 73 -6.04 -2.45 15.38
C THR A 73 -4.96 -3.41 14.92
N LEU A 74 -4.06 -2.97 14.03
CA LEU A 74 -3.02 -3.81 13.42
C LEU A 74 -1.78 -3.93 14.31
N LEU A 75 -1.29 -2.82 14.90
CA LEU A 75 -0.05 -2.82 15.66
C LEU A 75 0.01 -3.89 16.79
N PRO A 76 -1.08 -4.18 17.52
CA PRO A 76 -1.08 -5.24 18.55
C PRO A 76 -0.98 -6.67 18.00
N THR A 77 -1.12 -6.87 16.69
CA THR A 77 -1.09 -8.20 16.04
C THR A 77 0.24 -8.51 15.35
N LEU A 78 1.18 -7.56 15.34
CA LEU A 78 2.49 -7.70 14.68
C LEU A 78 3.50 -8.47 15.52
#